data_AF-A0A3D9YL32-F1
#
_entry.id   AF-A0A3D9YL32-F1
#
_cell.length_a   1.000
_cell.length_b   1.000
_cell.length_c   1.000
_cell.angle_alpha   90.00
_cell.angle_beta   90.00
_cell.angle_gamma   90.00
#
_symmetry.space_group_name_H-M   'P 1'
#
loop_
_entity.id
_entity.type
_entity.pdbx_description
1 polymer ?
#
loop_
_entity_poly.entity_id
_entity_poly.type
_entity_poly.pdbx_seq_one_letter_code
_entity_poly.pdbx_strand_id
1 'polypeptide(L)'
;MTPNVVTTVLSAATPEFAGGKSRDLCSLEEVREELDLGDRRADRWLQKQITNESETVETFCNRIFRAQYYQDHFWPFRDSVPRKFEADLLPLQLARWPIACGTSHAGIAPPRRPSLSAVAGSAPVATVFFVRISYVTSTGETAASLESGLAVGPGQLLQVASPVQDVGDRAIGWNCYIGTSPNKGTLQNASPISIGQDLTLPAAELVPGHALPDYVLVVEEGIKAPDGTISARPLAEGVDFTVNAEEGQIIRLHPLSRHARSWSSWPLIIQYRGGFDEVPHPVRMATVELVKFRWFARKRDPGVKSENVEGIYQADYWLGTGPGGPADMPSFVADRLDRYRVPVIA
;
A
#
# COMPACT_ATOMS: atom_id res chain seq x y z
N MET A 1 22.78 -1.17 9.77
CA MET A 1 22.68 -2.15 8.67
C MET A 1 21.21 -2.32 8.35
N THR A 2 20.79 -1.90 7.17
CA THR A 2 19.36 -1.84 6.80
C THR A 2 18.82 -3.25 6.55
N PRO A 3 17.66 -3.64 7.10
CA PRO A 3 17.07 -4.95 6.82
C PRO A 3 16.80 -5.09 5.32
N ASN A 4 16.92 -6.32 4.80
CA ASN A 4 16.47 -6.60 3.44
C ASN A 4 14.93 -6.57 3.42
N VAL A 5 14.37 -5.69 2.58
CA VAL A 5 12.93 -5.51 2.42
C VAL A 5 12.56 -5.80 0.98
N VAL A 6 11.65 -6.76 0.78
CA VAL A 6 11.06 -7.04 -0.53
C VAL A 6 9.62 -6.53 -0.52
N THR A 7 9.37 -5.47 -1.29
CA THR A 7 8.05 -4.85 -1.44
C THR A 7 7.33 -5.39 -2.65
N THR A 8 6.10 -5.87 -2.44
CA THR A 8 5.18 -6.29 -3.50
C THR A 8 3.94 -5.41 -3.50
N VAL A 9 3.51 -4.94 -4.66
CA VAL A 9 2.24 -4.21 -4.81
C VAL A 9 1.10 -5.21 -4.96
N LEU A 10 0.17 -5.23 -4.00
CA LEU A 10 -0.98 -6.13 -4.00
C LEU A 10 -2.16 -5.56 -4.82
N SER A 11 -2.37 -4.25 -4.75
CA SER A 11 -3.32 -3.54 -5.60
C SER A 11 -2.74 -2.17 -5.94
N ALA A 12 -2.72 -1.86 -7.23
CA ALA A 12 -2.32 -0.56 -7.72
C ALA A 12 -3.26 0.55 -7.22
N ALA A 13 -2.77 1.79 -7.28
CA ALA A 13 -3.55 2.99 -6.96
C ALA A 13 -4.76 3.13 -7.88
N THR A 14 -5.84 3.69 -7.34
CA THR A 14 -6.95 4.20 -8.14
C THR A 14 -6.66 5.65 -8.53
N PRO A 15 -6.92 6.07 -9.78
CA PRO A 15 -6.81 7.46 -10.18
C PRO A 15 -7.61 8.37 -9.24
N GLU A 16 -7.02 9.49 -8.82
CA GLU A 16 -7.74 10.52 -8.04
C GLU A 16 -8.70 11.30 -8.94
N PHE A 17 -8.25 11.59 -10.16
CA PHE A 17 -8.91 12.50 -11.07
C PHE A 17 -9.57 11.75 -12.24
N ALA A 18 -10.74 12.22 -12.67
CA ALA A 18 -11.46 11.64 -13.79
C ALA A 18 -10.62 11.72 -15.09
N GLY A 19 -10.47 10.58 -15.78
CA GLY A 19 -9.69 10.50 -17.02
C GLY A 19 -8.16 10.50 -16.85
N GLY A 20 -7.67 10.68 -15.62
CA GLY A 20 -6.27 10.55 -15.27
C GLY A 20 -5.81 9.10 -15.15
N LYS A 21 -4.49 8.90 -15.15
CA LYS A 21 -3.87 7.62 -14.78
C LYS A 21 -3.78 7.50 -13.26
N SER A 22 -3.54 6.27 -12.79
CA SER A 22 -3.48 5.95 -11.36
C SER A 22 -2.38 6.67 -10.58
N ARG A 23 -1.39 7.24 -11.26
CA ARG A 23 -0.24 7.94 -10.67
C ARG A 23 -0.21 9.44 -11.01
N ASP A 24 -1.24 9.97 -11.68
CA ASP A 24 -1.30 11.40 -11.96
C ASP A 24 -1.52 12.18 -10.65
N LEU A 25 -0.65 13.16 -10.38
CA LEU A 25 -0.62 13.90 -9.11
C LEU A 25 -1.43 15.19 -9.12
N CYS A 26 -1.88 15.66 -10.28
CA CYS A 26 -2.78 16.78 -10.42
C CYS A 26 -3.81 16.52 -11.52
N SER A 27 -4.90 17.27 -11.50
CA SER A 27 -5.94 17.18 -12.52
C SER A 27 -5.59 18.01 -13.75
N LEU A 28 -6.19 17.63 -14.89
CA LEU A 28 -6.09 18.43 -16.11
C LEU A 28 -6.74 19.82 -15.94
N GLU A 29 -7.79 19.92 -15.12
CA GLU A 29 -8.50 21.17 -14.88
C GLU A 29 -7.64 22.17 -14.12
N GLU A 30 -6.99 21.76 -13.02
CA GLU A 30 -6.04 22.59 -12.26
C GLU A 30 -4.93 23.16 -13.16
N VAL A 31 -4.36 22.33 -14.05
CA VAL A 31 -3.33 22.78 -14.99
C VAL A 31 -3.87 23.78 -16.00
N ARG A 32 -5.12 23.62 -16.47
CA ARG A 32 -5.73 24.55 -17.43
C ARG A 32 -6.03 25.90 -16.79
N GLU A 33 -6.52 25.91 -15.57
CA GLU A 33 -6.77 27.12 -14.78
C GLU A 33 -5.46 27.90 -14.57
N GLU A 34 -4.39 27.21 -14.17
CA GLU A 34 -3.07 27.81 -13.93
C GLU A 34 -2.35 28.34 -15.19
N LEU A 35 -2.78 27.89 -16.37
CA LEU A 35 -2.28 28.35 -17.67
C LEU A 35 -3.23 29.32 -18.39
N ASP A 36 -4.38 29.63 -17.79
CA ASP A 36 -5.45 30.45 -18.38
C ASP A 36 -5.89 29.94 -19.78
N LEU A 37 -6.08 28.62 -19.91
CA LEU A 37 -6.42 27.98 -21.19
C LEU A 37 -7.93 27.74 -21.33
N GLY A 38 -8.59 28.63 -22.09
CA GLY A 38 -10.02 28.52 -22.39
C GLY A 38 -10.40 27.35 -23.32
N ASP A 39 -9.49 26.87 -24.18
CA ASP A 39 -9.76 25.78 -25.14
C ASP A 39 -9.25 24.40 -24.68
N ARG A 40 -9.71 23.34 -25.39
CA ARG A 40 -9.35 21.93 -25.13
C ARG A 40 -8.35 21.36 -26.13
N ARG A 41 -7.73 22.19 -26.99
CA ARG A 41 -6.83 21.71 -28.05
C ARG A 41 -5.54 21.13 -27.47
N ALA A 42 -5.13 21.60 -26.30
CA ALA A 42 -3.92 21.16 -25.60
C ALA A 42 -4.13 19.95 -24.67
N ASP A 43 -5.37 19.54 -24.38
CA ASP A 43 -5.71 18.57 -23.33
C ASP A 43 -4.93 17.26 -23.43
N ARG A 44 -4.88 16.67 -24.63
CA ARG A 44 -4.14 15.42 -24.87
C ARG A 44 -2.66 15.57 -24.54
N TRP A 45 -2.06 16.72 -24.85
CA TRP A 45 -0.65 16.97 -24.55
C TRP A 45 -0.44 17.25 -23.06
N LEU A 46 -1.31 18.04 -22.44
CA LEU A 46 -1.25 18.34 -21.01
C LEU A 46 -1.38 17.07 -20.18
N GLN A 47 -2.34 16.19 -20.51
CA GLN A 47 -2.48 14.90 -19.83
C GLN A 47 -1.20 14.06 -19.91
N LYS A 48 -0.56 14.03 -21.09
CA LYS A 48 0.73 13.33 -21.25
C LYS A 48 1.82 13.94 -20.38
N GLN A 49 1.90 15.27 -20.29
CA GLN A 49 2.88 15.92 -19.41
C GLN A 49 2.57 15.69 -17.93
N ILE A 50 1.30 15.72 -17.52
CA ILE A 50 0.90 15.43 -16.14
C ILE A 50 1.41 14.05 -15.74
N THR A 51 1.20 13.01 -16.55
CA THR A 51 1.73 11.67 -16.25
C THR A 51 3.26 11.66 -16.18
N ASN A 52 3.93 12.27 -17.16
CA ASN A 52 5.40 12.28 -17.20
C ASN A 52 6.00 13.00 -16.00
N GLU A 53 5.50 14.19 -15.68
CA GLU A 53 6.02 15.00 -14.57
C GLU A 53 5.62 14.43 -13.21
N SER A 54 4.47 13.74 -13.11
CA SER A 54 4.13 12.95 -11.93
C SER A 54 5.16 11.83 -11.69
N GLU A 55 5.56 11.12 -12.74
CA GLU A 55 6.62 10.11 -12.66
C GLU A 55 7.98 10.72 -12.30
N THR A 56 8.31 11.90 -12.83
CA THR A 56 9.53 12.65 -12.44
C THR A 56 9.51 12.99 -10.95
N VAL A 57 8.40 13.54 -10.43
CA VAL A 57 8.23 13.90 -9.02
C VAL A 57 8.34 12.67 -8.12
N GLU A 58 7.69 11.56 -8.49
CA GLU A 58 7.76 10.30 -7.75
C GLU A 58 9.16 9.68 -7.78
N THR A 59 9.87 9.76 -8.90
CA THR A 59 11.26 9.30 -9.02
C THR A 59 12.20 10.15 -8.17
N PHE A 60 12.04 11.48 -8.18
CA PHE A 60 12.82 12.41 -7.37
C PHE A 60 12.63 12.16 -5.86
N CYS A 61 11.38 11.87 -5.43
CA CYS A 61 11.07 11.52 -4.05
C CYS A 61 11.40 10.07 -3.70
N ASN A 62 11.77 9.24 -4.71
CA ASN A 62 11.89 7.79 -4.64
C ASN A 62 10.67 7.12 -3.98
N ARG A 63 9.46 7.59 -4.35
CA ARG A 63 8.21 7.25 -3.66
C ARG A 63 7.00 7.44 -4.58
N ILE A 64 5.98 6.61 -4.37
CA ILE A 64 4.66 6.77 -4.98
C ILE A 64 3.77 7.51 -3.97
N PHE A 65 3.06 8.56 -4.43
CA PHE A 65 2.23 9.38 -3.54
C PHE A 65 0.82 8.84 -3.38
N ARG A 66 0.22 8.28 -4.44
CA ARG A 66 -1.14 7.74 -4.38
C ARG A 66 -1.20 6.48 -3.52
N ALA A 67 -2.23 6.36 -2.69
CA ALA A 67 -2.41 5.19 -1.82
C ALA A 67 -2.51 3.87 -2.61
N GLN A 68 -1.72 2.87 -2.21
CA GLN A 68 -1.75 1.50 -2.76
C GLN A 68 -1.70 0.47 -1.63
N TYR A 69 -2.11 -0.76 -1.94
CA TYR A 69 -1.92 -1.88 -1.02
C TYR A 69 -0.57 -2.53 -1.28
N TYR A 70 0.25 -2.59 -0.25
CA TYR A 70 1.59 -3.17 -0.27
C TYR A 70 1.67 -4.42 0.59
N GLN A 71 2.62 -5.28 0.26
CA GLN A 71 3.11 -6.36 1.10
C GLN A 71 4.62 -6.24 1.18
N ASP A 72 5.12 -5.91 2.36
CA ASP A 72 6.55 -5.89 2.64
C ASP A 72 6.96 -7.18 3.35
N HIS A 73 8.01 -7.81 2.84
CA HIS A 73 8.66 -8.94 3.50
C HIS A 73 9.96 -8.43 4.12
N PHE A 74 10.08 -8.58 5.43
CA PHE A 74 11.29 -8.21 6.16
C PHE A 74 12.02 -9.47 6.60
N TRP A 75 13.34 -9.46 6.44
CA TRP A 75 14.25 -10.41 7.07
C TRP A 75 15.11 -9.65 8.07
N PRO A 76 14.65 -9.55 9.34
CA PRO A 76 15.44 -8.94 10.40
C PRO A 76 16.82 -9.61 10.46
N PHE A 77 17.86 -8.79 10.67
CA PHE A 77 19.21 -9.32 10.72
C PHE A 77 19.30 -10.37 11.83
N ARG A 78 19.76 -11.56 11.48
CA ARG A 78 20.02 -12.62 12.45
C ARG A 78 21.30 -12.23 13.15
N ASP A 79 21.22 -11.68 14.36
CA ASP A 79 22.42 -11.56 15.17
C ASP A 79 22.99 -12.97 15.35
N SER A 80 24.20 -13.15 14.81
CA SER A 80 24.99 -14.35 15.05
C SER A 80 25.29 -14.43 16.53
N VAL A 81 25.19 -15.63 17.09
CA VAL A 81 25.56 -15.91 18.48
C VAL A 81 26.98 -15.37 18.75
N PRO A 82 27.23 -14.67 19.88
CA PRO A 82 26.34 -14.43 21.03
C PRO A 82 25.31 -13.33 20.78
N ARG A 83 24.07 -13.49 21.31
CA ARG A 83 23.01 -12.47 21.29
C ARG A 83 23.62 -11.13 21.71
N LYS A 84 23.75 -10.18 20.78
CA LYS A 84 24.00 -8.79 21.19
C LYS A 84 22.78 -8.33 21.99
N PHE A 85 23.05 -7.56 23.03
CA PHE A 85 22.07 -7.03 23.96
C PHE A 85 20.91 -6.35 23.23
N GLU A 86 19.73 -6.31 23.87
CA GLU A 86 18.43 -5.80 23.40
C GLU A 86 18.40 -4.29 23.04
N ALA A 87 19.53 -3.68 22.68
CA ALA A 87 19.72 -2.24 22.65
C ALA A 87 19.28 -1.53 21.36
N ASP A 88 19.07 -2.24 20.24
CA ASP A 88 18.49 -1.62 19.05
C ASP A 88 16.97 -1.89 19.00
N LEU A 89 16.24 -1.12 19.83
CA LEU A 89 14.78 -0.95 19.75
C LEU A 89 14.39 -0.16 18.48
N LEU A 90 14.88 -0.58 17.32
CA LEU A 90 14.64 0.16 16.10
C LEU A 90 13.21 -0.12 15.62
N PRO A 91 12.38 0.92 15.47
CA PRO A 91 11.11 0.78 14.76
C PRO A 91 11.37 0.19 13.37
N LEU A 92 10.46 -0.66 12.92
CA LEU A 92 10.54 -1.21 11.58
C LEU A 92 9.97 -0.17 10.62
N GLN A 93 10.84 0.42 9.81
CA GLN A 93 10.45 1.38 8.78
C GLN A 93 9.82 0.64 7.59
N LEU A 94 8.57 0.94 7.26
CA LEU A 94 7.90 0.42 6.07
C LEU A 94 8.45 1.09 4.81
N ALA A 95 8.36 0.39 3.67
CA ALA A 95 8.85 0.91 2.40
C ALA A 95 8.04 2.12 1.91
N ARG A 96 6.80 2.27 2.36
CA ARG A 96 5.86 3.31 1.94
C ARG A 96 5.14 3.89 3.16
N TRP A 97 4.91 5.20 3.12
CA TRP A 97 4.15 5.95 4.12
C TRP A 97 3.47 7.15 3.45
N PRO A 98 2.67 7.99 4.14
CA PRO A 98 2.03 7.66 5.40
C PRO A 98 1.22 6.37 5.24
N ILE A 99 0.91 5.73 6.34
CA ILE A 99 0.01 4.59 6.36
C ILE A 99 -1.40 5.16 6.29
N ALA A 100 -2.13 4.84 5.22
CA ALA A 100 -3.48 5.34 4.95
C ALA A 100 -4.58 4.44 5.52
N CYS A 101 -4.21 3.36 6.21
CA CYS A 101 -5.14 2.43 6.83
C CYS A 101 -5.42 2.79 8.29
N GLY A 102 -6.57 2.38 8.80
CA GLY A 102 -6.97 2.62 10.18
C GLY A 102 -6.26 1.71 11.18
N THR A 103 -6.49 1.97 12.46
CA THR A 103 -6.05 1.09 13.55
C THR A 103 -7.11 0.01 13.82
N SER A 104 -6.67 -1.23 14.00
CA SER A 104 -7.55 -2.32 14.42
C SER A 104 -7.83 -2.25 15.92
N HIS A 105 -9.03 -1.81 16.28
CA HIS A 105 -9.48 -1.66 17.66
C HIS A 105 -9.97 -2.98 18.30
N ALA A 106 -9.89 -4.09 17.58
CA ALA A 106 -10.33 -5.40 18.06
C ALA A 106 -9.48 -5.94 19.23
N GLY A 107 -8.22 -5.47 19.35
CA GLY A 107 -7.32 -5.87 20.44
C GLY A 107 -7.02 -7.37 20.48
N ILE A 108 -7.23 -8.06 19.36
CA ILE A 108 -6.90 -9.47 19.13
C ILE A 108 -6.20 -9.62 17.77
N ALA A 109 -5.44 -10.69 17.62
CA ALA A 109 -4.74 -10.95 16.38
C ALA A 109 -5.75 -11.38 15.31
N PRO A 110 -5.54 -11.00 14.03
CA PRO A 110 -6.38 -11.46 12.95
C PRO A 110 -6.30 -12.98 12.80
N PRO A 111 -7.29 -13.63 12.16
CA PRO A 111 -7.26 -15.06 11.94
C PRO A 111 -6.08 -15.49 11.06
N ARG A 112 -5.70 -16.77 11.17
CA ARG A 112 -4.73 -17.39 10.26
C ARG A 112 -5.30 -17.48 8.84
N ARG A 113 -4.47 -17.86 7.86
CA ARG A 113 -4.94 -18.13 6.49
C ARG A 113 -6.13 -19.11 6.52
N PRO A 114 -7.22 -18.84 5.78
CA PRO A 114 -8.40 -19.68 5.81
C PRO A 114 -8.09 -21.04 5.16
N SER A 115 -8.66 -22.09 5.75
CA SER A 115 -8.68 -23.43 5.17
C SER A 115 -9.85 -23.52 4.18
N LEU A 116 -9.54 -23.85 2.93
CA LEU A 116 -10.51 -23.90 1.83
C LEU A 116 -10.71 -25.34 1.36
N SER A 117 -11.94 -25.70 1.05
CA SER A 117 -12.32 -26.98 0.43
C SER A 117 -13.37 -26.77 -0.65
N ALA A 118 -13.57 -27.80 -1.48
CA ALA A 118 -14.62 -27.85 -2.48
C ALA A 118 -15.60 -28.98 -2.12
N VAL A 119 -16.89 -28.65 -2.04
CA VAL A 119 -17.98 -29.60 -1.75
C VAL A 119 -18.88 -29.76 -2.97
N ALA A 120 -19.56 -30.89 -3.12
CA ALA A 120 -20.47 -31.09 -4.26
C ALA A 120 -21.61 -30.06 -4.25
N GLY A 121 -21.96 -29.50 -5.42
CA GLY A 121 -23.06 -28.55 -5.56
C GLY A 121 -23.34 -28.18 -7.02
N SER A 122 -24.07 -27.08 -7.26
CA SER A 122 -24.58 -26.72 -8.59
C SER A 122 -23.87 -25.52 -9.22
N ALA A 123 -22.58 -25.29 -8.93
CA ALA A 123 -21.84 -24.19 -9.57
C ALA A 123 -21.69 -24.45 -11.08
N PRO A 124 -22.00 -23.45 -11.93
CA PRO A 124 -22.07 -23.64 -13.38
C PRO A 124 -20.68 -23.66 -14.05
N VAL A 125 -19.65 -23.04 -13.46
CA VAL A 125 -18.34 -22.83 -14.10
C VAL A 125 -17.20 -22.99 -13.09
N ALA A 126 -16.12 -23.63 -13.55
CA ALA A 126 -14.87 -23.71 -12.78
C ALA A 126 -14.29 -22.32 -12.54
N THR A 127 -14.02 -21.98 -11.28
CA THR A 127 -13.61 -20.64 -10.87
C THR A 127 -12.51 -20.71 -9.82
N VAL A 128 -11.51 -19.84 -9.92
CA VAL A 128 -10.53 -19.65 -8.86
C VAL A 128 -11.03 -18.57 -7.91
N PHE A 129 -11.20 -18.93 -6.65
CA PHE A 129 -11.60 -18.00 -5.60
C PHE A 129 -10.40 -17.62 -4.74
N PHE A 130 -10.36 -16.36 -4.35
CA PHE A 130 -9.40 -15.78 -3.41
C PHE A 130 -10.17 -15.35 -2.16
N VAL A 131 -9.78 -15.89 -1.01
CA VAL A 131 -10.52 -15.78 0.25
C VAL A 131 -9.63 -15.17 1.33
N ARG A 132 -10.21 -14.23 2.08
CA ARG A 132 -9.68 -13.70 3.33
C ARG A 132 -10.77 -13.71 4.39
N ILE A 133 -10.38 -13.82 5.64
CA ILE A 133 -11.31 -13.84 6.79
C ILE A 133 -10.85 -12.88 7.86
N SER A 134 -11.76 -12.43 8.71
CA SER A 134 -11.50 -11.52 9.83
C SER A 134 -12.37 -11.92 11.02
N TYR A 135 -11.94 -11.60 12.24
CA TYR A 135 -12.79 -11.76 13.41
C TYR A 135 -13.63 -10.51 13.63
N VAL A 136 -14.83 -10.74 14.13
CA VAL A 136 -15.72 -9.70 14.63
C VAL A 136 -15.76 -9.80 16.15
N THR A 137 -15.53 -8.67 16.82
CA THR A 137 -15.58 -8.53 18.28
C THR A 137 -16.63 -7.49 18.66
N SER A 138 -16.86 -7.29 19.96
CA SER A 138 -17.73 -6.21 20.44
C SER A 138 -17.19 -4.79 20.18
N THR A 139 -15.88 -4.65 19.95
CA THR A 139 -15.24 -3.35 19.68
C THR A 139 -15.02 -3.07 18.19
N GLY A 140 -15.26 -4.06 17.32
CA GLY A 140 -15.09 -3.94 15.88
C GLY A 140 -14.45 -5.17 15.25
N GLU A 141 -13.98 -4.99 14.02
CA GLU A 141 -13.39 -6.04 13.21
C GLU A 141 -11.85 -6.01 13.24
N THR A 142 -11.21 -7.18 13.15
CA THR A 142 -9.75 -7.28 13.03
C THR A 142 -9.26 -6.93 11.62
N ALA A 143 -7.95 -6.81 11.43
CA ALA A 143 -7.37 -6.95 10.09
C ALA A 143 -7.82 -8.27 9.44
N ALA A 144 -7.88 -8.29 8.10
CA ALA A 144 -8.14 -9.52 7.37
C ALA A 144 -6.90 -10.44 7.40
N SER A 145 -7.11 -11.75 7.34
CA SER A 145 -6.05 -12.74 7.20
C SER A 145 -5.26 -12.54 5.91
N LEU A 146 -4.11 -13.21 5.83
CA LEU A 146 -3.47 -13.43 4.53
C LEU A 146 -4.42 -14.20 3.59
N GLU A 147 -4.31 -13.92 2.30
CA GLU A 147 -5.16 -14.51 1.27
C GLU A 147 -4.88 -15.99 1.07
N SER A 148 -5.93 -16.78 0.80
CA SER A 148 -5.85 -18.16 0.36
C SER A 148 -6.60 -18.31 -0.96
N GLY A 149 -6.09 -19.12 -1.89
CA GLY A 149 -6.70 -19.33 -3.20
C GLY A 149 -7.10 -20.79 -3.40
N LEU A 150 -8.29 -21.04 -3.96
CA LEU A 150 -8.73 -22.38 -4.34
C LEU A 150 -9.41 -22.38 -5.71
N ALA A 151 -8.95 -23.25 -6.60
CA ALA A 151 -9.65 -23.56 -7.84
C ALA A 151 -10.78 -24.55 -7.55
N VAL A 152 -12.02 -24.15 -7.80
CA VAL A 152 -13.22 -24.97 -7.61
C VAL A 152 -13.70 -25.45 -8.97
N GLY A 153 -13.90 -26.76 -9.12
CA GLY A 153 -14.35 -27.38 -10.37
C GLY A 153 -15.85 -27.16 -10.66
N PRO A 154 -16.31 -27.50 -11.87
CA PRO A 154 -17.74 -27.45 -12.19
C PRO A 154 -18.52 -28.44 -11.31
N GLY A 155 -19.72 -28.08 -10.86
CA GLY A 155 -20.52 -28.91 -9.95
C GLY A 155 -19.98 -28.98 -8.52
N GLN A 156 -19.13 -28.03 -8.12
CA GLN A 156 -18.63 -27.90 -6.75
C GLN A 156 -18.83 -26.47 -6.22
N LEU A 157 -19.02 -26.34 -4.91
CA LEU A 157 -19.11 -25.07 -4.20
C LEU A 157 -17.87 -24.88 -3.33
N LEU A 158 -17.45 -23.63 -3.20
CA LEU A 158 -16.41 -23.25 -2.25
C LEU A 158 -16.96 -23.38 -0.82
N GLN A 159 -16.24 -24.12 0.01
CA GLN A 159 -16.44 -24.12 1.45
C GLN A 159 -15.23 -23.49 2.14
N VAL A 160 -15.50 -22.57 3.04
CA VAL A 160 -14.51 -21.87 3.88
C VAL A 160 -14.71 -22.35 5.31
N ALA A 161 -13.71 -23.01 5.86
CA ALA A 161 -13.77 -23.48 7.24
C ALA A 161 -13.80 -22.30 8.22
N SER A 162 -14.55 -22.45 9.31
CA SER A 162 -14.54 -21.47 10.39
C SER A 162 -13.13 -21.31 10.98
N PRO A 163 -12.67 -20.08 11.28
CA PRO A 163 -11.44 -19.90 12.03
C PRO A 163 -11.56 -20.50 13.44
N VAL A 164 -10.41 -20.87 14.02
CA VAL A 164 -10.33 -21.30 15.42
C VAL A 164 -10.65 -20.11 16.33
N GLN A 165 -11.34 -20.34 17.45
CA GLN A 165 -11.58 -19.31 18.45
C GLN A 165 -10.27 -18.61 18.87
N ASP A 166 -10.33 -17.29 19.08
CA ASP A 166 -9.18 -16.54 19.57
C ASP A 166 -8.80 -16.93 21.00
N VAL A 167 -7.55 -16.63 21.40
CA VAL A 167 -6.97 -17.07 22.70
C VAL A 167 -7.66 -16.42 23.92
N GLY A 168 -8.60 -15.49 23.72
CA GLY A 168 -9.34 -14.83 24.81
C GLY A 168 -10.85 -14.92 24.71
N ASP A 169 -11.40 -15.77 23.84
CA ASP A 169 -12.85 -15.90 23.58
C ASP A 169 -13.54 -14.55 23.30
N ARG A 170 -12.83 -13.61 22.66
CA ARG A 170 -13.33 -12.25 22.37
C ARG A 170 -14.01 -12.15 21.00
N ALA A 171 -13.67 -13.03 20.07
CA ALA A 171 -14.32 -13.11 18.78
C ALA A 171 -15.74 -13.68 18.98
N ILE A 172 -16.75 -12.87 18.65
CA ILE A 172 -18.16 -13.27 18.69
C ILE A 172 -18.62 -13.89 17.36
N GLY A 173 -17.82 -13.71 16.31
CA GLY A 173 -18.06 -14.25 14.98
C GLY A 173 -16.93 -13.89 14.02
N TRP A 174 -17.14 -14.17 12.75
CA TRP A 174 -16.18 -13.90 11.69
C TRP A 174 -16.87 -13.47 10.40
N ASN A 175 -16.14 -12.71 9.59
CA ASN A 175 -16.56 -12.28 8.27
C ASN A 175 -15.70 -12.96 7.19
N CYS A 176 -16.30 -13.18 6.02
CA CYS A 176 -15.64 -13.81 4.89
C CYS A 176 -15.65 -12.88 3.67
N TYR A 177 -14.48 -12.68 3.08
CA TYR A 177 -14.27 -11.85 1.90
C TYR A 177 -13.80 -12.73 0.76
N ILE A 178 -14.56 -12.74 -0.34
CA ILE A 178 -14.31 -13.63 -1.47
C ILE A 178 -14.28 -12.80 -2.75
N GLY A 179 -13.30 -13.08 -3.60
CA GLY A 179 -13.18 -12.49 -4.94
C GLY A 179 -12.74 -13.53 -5.97
N THR A 180 -12.98 -13.23 -7.24
CA THR A 180 -12.48 -14.03 -8.39
C THR A 180 -11.16 -13.50 -8.94
N SER A 181 -10.59 -12.50 -8.29
CA SER A 181 -9.27 -11.93 -8.58
C SER A 181 -8.52 -11.65 -7.27
N PRO A 182 -7.19 -11.76 -7.25
CA PRO A 182 -6.39 -11.51 -6.06
C PRO A 182 -6.65 -10.11 -5.48
N ASN A 183 -6.76 -10.00 -4.16
CA ASN A 183 -6.94 -8.74 -3.43
C ASN A 183 -8.20 -7.95 -3.81
N LYS A 184 -9.21 -8.59 -4.40
CA LYS A 184 -10.51 -7.99 -4.77
C LYS A 184 -11.69 -8.66 -4.07
N GLY A 185 -11.47 -9.15 -2.85
CA GLY A 185 -12.52 -9.78 -2.05
C GLY A 185 -13.57 -8.78 -1.57
N THR A 186 -14.85 -9.15 -1.67
CA THR A 186 -15.98 -8.42 -1.07
C THR A 186 -16.63 -9.28 0.01
N LEU A 187 -17.21 -8.63 1.02
CA LEU A 187 -17.92 -9.29 2.12
C LEU A 187 -19.07 -10.15 1.60
N GLN A 188 -19.10 -11.43 1.96
CA GLN A 188 -20.10 -12.39 1.48
C GLN A 188 -21.24 -12.68 2.47
N ASN A 189 -21.07 -12.34 3.75
CA ASN A 189 -22.06 -12.57 4.78
C ASN A 189 -22.75 -11.27 5.21
N ALA A 190 -24.08 -11.30 5.37
CA ALA A 190 -24.87 -10.14 5.82
C ALA A 190 -24.81 -9.90 7.34
N SER A 191 -24.45 -10.93 8.11
CA SER A 191 -24.21 -10.85 9.55
C SER A 191 -23.00 -11.73 9.89
N PRO A 192 -22.24 -11.41 10.95
CA PRO A 192 -21.08 -12.21 11.35
C PRO A 192 -21.47 -13.68 11.54
N ILE A 193 -20.67 -14.58 10.96
CA ILE A 193 -20.86 -16.03 11.07
C ILE A 193 -20.34 -16.46 12.43
N SER A 194 -21.04 -17.36 13.12
CA SER A 194 -20.58 -17.86 14.43
C SER A 194 -19.27 -18.65 14.29
N ILE A 195 -18.41 -18.57 15.30
CA ILE A 195 -17.20 -19.40 15.36
C ILE A 195 -17.61 -20.88 15.48
N GLY A 196 -16.95 -21.75 14.71
CA GLY A 196 -17.30 -23.17 14.56
C GLY A 196 -18.32 -23.46 13.47
N GLN A 197 -18.88 -22.44 12.80
CA GLN A 197 -19.75 -22.60 11.64
C GLN A 197 -19.00 -22.27 10.35
N ASP A 198 -18.94 -23.23 9.43
CA ASP A 198 -18.35 -23.06 8.10
C ASP A 198 -19.26 -22.24 7.17
N LEU A 199 -18.66 -21.55 6.20
CA LEU A 199 -19.39 -20.89 5.12
C LEU A 199 -19.31 -21.74 3.85
N THR A 200 -20.47 -22.14 3.32
CA THR A 200 -20.57 -22.68 1.95
C THR A 200 -21.14 -21.62 1.05
N LEU A 201 -20.39 -21.20 0.03
CA LEU A 201 -20.86 -20.21 -0.92
C LEU A 201 -22.05 -20.81 -1.71
N PRO A 202 -23.20 -20.12 -1.82
CA PRO A 202 -24.31 -20.59 -2.64
C PRO A 202 -23.89 -20.64 -4.12
N ALA A 203 -24.61 -21.40 -4.94
CA ALA A 203 -24.38 -21.45 -6.40
C ALA A 203 -24.65 -20.12 -7.12
N ALA A 204 -25.14 -19.11 -6.40
CA ALA A 204 -25.37 -17.76 -6.90
C ALA A 204 -24.04 -17.01 -7.09
N GLU A 205 -24.09 -15.90 -7.82
CA GLU A 205 -22.96 -15.00 -7.99
C GLU A 205 -22.50 -14.42 -6.64
N LEU A 206 -21.22 -14.01 -6.56
CA LEU A 206 -20.68 -13.33 -5.39
C LEU A 206 -21.53 -12.10 -5.06
N VAL A 207 -21.83 -11.93 -3.77
CA VAL A 207 -22.62 -10.78 -3.32
C VAL A 207 -21.77 -9.52 -3.46
N PRO A 208 -22.30 -8.44 -4.08
CA PRO A 208 -21.70 -7.12 -3.99
C PRO A 208 -21.71 -6.70 -2.51
N GLY A 209 -20.53 -6.72 -1.90
CA GLY A 209 -20.34 -6.47 -0.48
C GLY A 209 -19.36 -5.35 -0.22
N HIS A 210 -19.20 -5.00 1.05
CA HIS A 210 -18.16 -4.07 1.48
C HIS A 210 -16.77 -4.63 1.18
N ALA A 211 -15.82 -3.73 0.91
CA ALA A 211 -14.42 -4.09 0.73
C ALA A 211 -13.82 -4.63 2.03
N LEU A 212 -12.66 -5.27 1.90
CA LEU A 212 -11.83 -5.69 3.03
C LEU A 212 -11.58 -4.53 4.01
N PRO A 213 -11.49 -4.82 5.32
CA PRO A 213 -11.13 -3.81 6.30
C PRO A 213 -9.71 -3.29 6.02
N ASP A 214 -9.58 -1.97 5.99
CA ASP A 214 -8.33 -1.27 5.69
C ASP A 214 -7.54 -1.08 7.00
N TYR A 215 -6.83 -2.13 7.42
CA TYR A 215 -5.98 -2.16 8.62
C TYR A 215 -4.59 -2.73 8.32
N VAL A 216 -3.59 -2.45 9.17
CA VAL A 216 -2.27 -3.08 9.08
C VAL A 216 -2.34 -4.53 9.55
N LEU A 217 -1.87 -5.45 8.70
CA LEU A 217 -1.68 -6.85 9.04
C LEU A 217 -0.19 -7.12 9.23
N VAL A 218 0.21 -7.63 10.40
CA VAL A 218 1.58 -8.09 10.67
C VAL A 218 1.55 -9.57 10.99
N VAL A 219 2.40 -10.35 10.31
CA VAL A 219 2.52 -11.79 10.47
C VAL A 219 3.99 -12.19 10.64
N GLU A 220 4.30 -12.90 11.73
CA GLU A 220 5.60 -13.54 11.92
C GLU A 220 5.57 -14.93 11.26
N GLU A 221 6.40 -15.16 10.24
CA GLU A 221 6.57 -16.47 9.62
C GLU A 221 7.70 -17.23 10.30
N GLY A 222 7.51 -18.51 10.66
CA GLY A 222 8.62 -19.33 11.16
C GLY A 222 8.51 -19.84 12.59
N ILE A 223 7.37 -19.68 13.27
CA ILE A 223 7.19 -20.38 14.55
C ILE A 223 7.02 -21.85 14.25
N LYS A 224 8.11 -22.61 14.37
CA LYS A 224 8.11 -24.06 14.36
C LYS A 224 7.28 -24.52 15.56
N ALA A 225 6.08 -25.01 15.32
CA ALA A 225 5.30 -25.68 16.34
C ALA A 225 6.05 -26.93 16.82
N PRO A 226 5.72 -27.48 18.01
CA PRO A 226 6.38 -28.68 18.53
C PRO A 226 6.35 -29.88 17.57
N ASP A 227 5.36 -29.94 16.69
CA ASP A 227 5.19 -30.96 15.63
C ASP A 227 6.09 -30.74 14.39
N GLY A 228 6.86 -29.65 14.38
CA GLY A 228 7.75 -29.27 13.30
C GLY A 228 7.11 -28.45 12.19
N THR A 229 5.80 -28.17 12.24
CA THR A 229 5.13 -27.33 11.26
C THR A 229 5.55 -25.87 11.45
N ILE A 230 5.92 -25.22 10.35
CA ILE A 230 6.14 -23.77 10.36
C ILE A 230 4.77 -23.12 10.26
N SER A 231 4.34 -22.49 11.35
CA SER A 231 3.07 -21.78 11.37
C SER A 231 3.30 -20.27 11.34
N ALA A 232 2.56 -19.59 10.46
CA ALA A 232 2.50 -18.14 10.44
C ALA A 232 1.66 -17.67 11.65
N ARG A 233 2.21 -16.73 12.43
CA ARG A 233 1.53 -16.15 13.60
C ARG A 233 1.13 -14.71 13.30
N PRO A 234 -0.17 -14.43 13.13
CA PRO A 234 -0.66 -13.06 13.07
C PRO A 234 -0.48 -12.35 14.42
N LEU A 235 -0.22 -11.06 14.38
CA LEU A 235 -0.03 -10.21 15.56
C LEU A 235 -1.21 -9.24 15.74
N ALA A 236 -1.51 -8.89 16.99
CA ALA A 236 -2.58 -7.98 17.37
C ALA A 236 -2.10 -6.52 17.50
N GLU A 237 -2.71 -5.58 16.79
CA GLU A 237 -2.42 -4.15 16.98
C GLU A 237 -2.82 -3.66 18.39
N GLY A 238 -2.03 -2.77 18.97
CA GLY A 238 -2.18 -2.27 20.35
C GLY A 238 -1.77 -3.26 21.44
N VAL A 239 -1.55 -4.54 21.09
CA VAL A 239 -1.17 -5.61 22.02
C VAL A 239 0.24 -6.09 21.73
N ASP A 240 0.45 -6.56 20.50
CA ASP A 240 1.69 -7.15 20.00
C ASP A 240 2.58 -6.11 19.31
N PHE A 241 1.98 -5.11 18.68
CA PHE A 241 2.68 -4.02 17.99
C PHE A 241 1.85 -2.73 18.03
N THR A 242 2.47 -1.60 17.75
CA THR A 242 1.80 -0.32 17.48
C THR A 242 2.31 0.27 16.18
N VAL A 243 1.47 1.06 15.52
CA VAL A 243 1.76 1.70 14.25
C VAL A 243 1.90 3.21 14.45
N ASN A 244 2.99 3.79 13.95
CA ASN A 244 3.09 5.23 13.73
C ASN A 244 2.79 5.50 12.25
N ALA A 245 1.54 5.89 11.96
CA ALA A 245 1.06 6.02 10.60
C ALA A 245 1.74 7.16 9.81
N GLU A 246 2.08 8.26 10.47
CA GLU A 246 2.69 9.42 9.84
C GLU A 246 4.12 9.12 9.36
N GLU A 247 4.88 8.42 10.20
CA GLU A 247 6.27 8.04 9.91
C GLU A 247 6.39 6.70 9.17
N GLY A 248 5.32 5.92 9.07
CA GLY A 248 5.35 4.59 8.46
C GLY A 248 6.16 3.58 9.27
N GLN A 249 6.14 3.70 10.59
CA GLN A 249 6.93 2.85 11.48
C GLN A 249 6.05 1.87 12.23
N ILE A 250 6.56 0.66 12.44
CA ILE A 250 5.92 -0.34 13.30
C ILE A 250 6.84 -0.70 14.46
N ILE A 251 6.33 -0.57 15.68
CA ILE A 251 7.06 -0.84 16.91
C ILE A 251 6.48 -2.11 17.54
N ARG A 252 7.33 -3.11 17.79
CA ARG A 252 6.95 -4.33 18.51
C ARG A 252 6.74 -4.02 19.99
N LEU A 253 5.67 -4.52 20.57
CA LEU A 253 5.35 -4.36 21.98
C LEU A 253 5.59 -5.65 22.77
N HIS A 254 6.04 -5.50 24.01
CA HIS A 254 6.10 -6.62 24.94
C HIS A 254 4.69 -6.96 25.45
N PRO A 255 4.27 -8.24 25.45
CA PRO A 255 2.88 -8.63 25.73
C PRO A 255 2.40 -8.27 27.14
N LEU A 256 3.31 -8.24 28.13
CA LEU A 256 2.99 -7.90 29.52
C LEU A 256 3.17 -6.41 29.84
N SER A 257 4.36 -5.84 29.61
CA SER A 257 4.68 -4.45 29.97
C SER A 257 4.23 -3.39 28.96
N ARG A 258 3.82 -3.76 27.75
CA ARG A 258 3.49 -2.84 26.64
C ARG A 258 4.62 -1.89 26.22
N HIS A 259 5.83 -2.07 26.73
CA HIS A 259 6.99 -1.31 26.28
C HIS A 259 7.48 -1.82 24.92
N ALA A 260 8.14 -0.93 24.17
CA ALA A 260 8.82 -1.30 22.95
C ALA A 260 9.85 -2.41 23.22
N ARG A 261 9.90 -3.40 22.34
CA ARG A 261 10.89 -4.49 22.35
C ARG A 261 11.45 -4.69 20.96
N SER A 262 12.56 -5.41 20.86
CA SER A 262 13.09 -5.83 19.55
C SER A 262 12.15 -6.80 18.84
N TRP A 263 12.13 -6.70 17.50
CA TRP A 263 11.49 -7.67 16.64
C TRP A 263 12.17 -9.03 16.75
N SER A 264 11.41 -10.10 16.53
CA SER A 264 11.98 -11.45 16.48
C SER A 264 12.88 -11.61 15.26
N SER A 265 13.81 -12.58 15.29
CA SER A 265 14.71 -12.87 14.16
C SER A 265 14.03 -13.60 12.99
N TRP A 266 12.70 -13.70 13.02
CA TRP A 266 11.89 -14.42 12.06
C TRP A 266 11.46 -13.50 10.92
N PRO A 267 11.27 -14.03 9.70
CA PRO A 267 10.69 -13.25 8.62
C PRO A 267 9.33 -12.66 9.01
N LEU A 268 9.10 -11.41 8.60
CA LEU A 268 7.83 -10.71 8.83
C LEU A 268 7.18 -10.44 7.49
N ILE A 269 5.88 -10.71 7.41
CA ILE A 269 5.03 -10.23 6.31
C ILE A 269 4.14 -9.14 6.86
N ILE A 270 4.19 -7.97 6.24
CA ILE A 270 3.37 -6.83 6.61
C ILE A 270 2.53 -6.42 5.39
N GLN A 271 1.21 -6.48 5.51
CA GLN A 271 0.29 -5.92 4.52
C GLN A 271 -0.32 -4.64 5.06
N TYR A 272 -0.32 -3.58 4.24
CA TYR A 272 -0.83 -2.27 4.63
C TYR A 272 -1.20 -1.46 3.40
N ARG A 273 -2.02 -0.44 3.61
CA ARG A 273 -2.25 0.60 2.60
C ARG A 273 -1.34 1.78 2.89
N GLY A 274 -0.45 2.09 1.95
CA GLY A 274 0.55 3.15 2.08
C GLY A 274 0.41 4.20 0.99
N GLY A 275 0.72 5.45 1.31
CA GLY A 275 0.57 6.62 0.44
C GLY A 275 -0.51 7.57 0.98
N PHE A 276 -0.91 8.54 0.16
CA PHE A 276 -1.93 9.52 0.51
C PHE A 276 -3.25 9.22 -0.21
N ASP A 277 -4.37 9.33 0.51
CA ASP A 277 -5.72 9.25 -0.07
C ASP A 277 -6.01 10.42 -1.00
N GLU A 278 -5.56 11.61 -0.60
CA GLU A 278 -5.56 12.85 -1.38
C GLU A 278 -4.11 13.31 -1.54
N VAL A 279 -3.66 13.59 -2.77
CA VAL A 279 -2.29 14.05 -2.98
C VAL A 279 -2.07 15.38 -2.25
N PRO A 280 -1.02 15.52 -1.42
CA PRO A 280 -0.76 16.75 -0.69
C PRO A 280 -0.64 17.96 -1.61
N HIS A 281 -1.26 19.08 -1.23
CA HIS A 281 -1.26 20.29 -2.06
C HIS A 281 0.15 20.75 -2.52
N PRO A 282 1.22 20.72 -1.70
CA PRO A 282 2.58 21.07 -2.17
C PRO A 282 3.09 20.17 -3.29
N VAL A 283 2.72 18.88 -3.26
CA VAL A 283 3.08 17.90 -4.30
C VAL A 283 2.29 18.17 -5.58
N ARG A 284 0.97 18.45 -5.46
CA ARG A 284 0.14 18.86 -6.60
C ARG A 284 0.72 20.11 -7.28
N MET A 285 1.05 21.14 -6.51
CA MET A 285 1.61 22.39 -7.02
C MET A 285 2.99 22.20 -7.65
N ALA A 286 3.84 21.34 -7.08
CA ALA A 286 5.12 20.97 -7.68
C ALA A 286 4.94 20.35 -9.07
N THR A 287 4.00 19.41 -9.23
CA THR A 287 3.70 18.82 -10.54
C THR A 287 3.13 19.84 -11.52
N VAL A 288 2.20 20.69 -11.09
CA VAL A 288 1.64 21.75 -11.94
C VAL A 288 2.73 22.70 -12.42
N GLU A 289 3.64 23.12 -11.55
CA GLU A 289 4.75 24.00 -11.92
C GLU A 289 5.72 23.37 -12.92
N LEU A 290 6.01 22.08 -12.80
CA LEU A 290 6.79 21.35 -13.80
C LEU A 290 6.07 21.34 -15.16
N VAL A 291 4.76 21.08 -15.17
CA VAL A 291 3.98 21.12 -16.41
C VAL A 291 3.96 22.52 -17.02
N LYS A 292 3.81 23.58 -16.20
CA LYS A 292 3.91 24.99 -16.65
C LYS A 292 5.28 25.27 -17.24
N PHE A 293 6.35 24.85 -16.55
CA PHE A 293 7.72 24.99 -17.03
C PHE A 293 7.90 24.34 -18.41
N ARG A 294 7.40 23.11 -18.59
CA ARG A 294 7.41 22.44 -19.90
C ARG A 294 6.57 23.17 -20.94
N TRP A 295 5.41 23.70 -20.57
CA TRP A 295 4.52 24.44 -21.48
C TRP A 295 5.21 25.67 -22.06
N PHE A 296 5.80 26.52 -21.20
CA PHE A 296 6.50 27.72 -21.63
C PHE A 296 7.79 27.41 -22.39
N ALA A 297 8.47 26.31 -22.03
CA ALA A 297 9.65 25.84 -22.75
C ALA A 297 9.35 25.45 -24.21
N ARG A 298 8.10 25.16 -24.60
CA ARG A 298 7.76 24.84 -26.01
C ARG A 298 7.93 26.01 -26.96
N LYS A 299 7.80 27.24 -26.45
CA LYS A 299 7.94 28.47 -27.24
C LYS A 299 9.36 29.03 -27.21
N ARG A 300 10.19 28.54 -26.27
CA ARG A 300 11.61 28.89 -26.17
C ARG A 300 12.43 27.86 -26.91
N ASP A 301 13.55 28.27 -27.51
CA ASP A 301 14.53 27.30 -27.99
C ASP A 301 15.14 26.58 -26.76
N PRO A 302 14.94 25.25 -26.62
CA PRO A 302 15.44 24.50 -25.47
C PRO A 302 16.97 24.50 -25.38
N GLY A 303 17.67 24.80 -26.49
CA GLY A 303 19.11 24.94 -26.49
C GLY A 303 19.59 26.21 -25.78
N VAL A 304 18.78 27.26 -25.66
CA VAL A 304 19.23 28.59 -25.22
C VAL A 304 19.25 28.71 -23.69
N LYS A 305 20.45 28.77 -23.11
CA LYS A 305 20.73 28.95 -21.67
C LYS A 305 20.51 30.39 -21.21
N SER A 306 21.21 31.33 -21.84
CA SER A 306 21.11 32.76 -21.58
C SER A 306 20.96 33.47 -22.92
N GLU A 307 20.10 34.47 -22.96
CA GLU A 307 20.10 35.47 -24.03
C GLU A 307 20.56 36.78 -23.39
N ASN A 308 21.68 37.30 -23.88
CA ASN A 308 22.21 38.60 -23.51
C ASN A 308 22.14 39.51 -24.74
N VAL A 309 21.31 40.54 -24.72
CA VAL A 309 21.28 41.54 -25.79
C VAL A 309 22.34 42.60 -25.52
N GLU A 310 23.63 42.23 -25.63
CA GLU A 310 24.73 43.19 -25.44
C GLU A 310 24.94 43.97 -26.74
N GLY A 311 24.28 45.13 -26.82
CA GLY A 311 24.13 45.92 -28.03
C GLY A 311 22.93 45.51 -28.89
N ILE A 312 22.68 44.21 -29.17
CA ILE A 312 21.47 43.72 -29.89
C ILE A 312 21.07 42.26 -29.56
N TYR A 313 21.98 41.27 -29.57
CA TYR A 313 21.68 39.87 -29.20
C TYR A 313 22.94 38.98 -29.15
N GLN A 314 23.08 38.18 -28.10
CA GLN A 314 24.03 37.09 -27.84
C GLN A 314 23.23 35.99 -27.15
N ALA A 315 23.44 34.72 -27.51
CA ALA A 315 22.81 33.58 -26.85
C ALA A 315 23.86 32.54 -26.48
N ASP A 316 23.88 32.12 -25.22
CA ASP A 316 24.62 30.95 -24.79
C ASP A 316 23.71 29.74 -24.84
N TYR A 317 24.24 28.61 -25.29
CA TYR A 317 23.48 27.37 -25.40
C TYR A 317 23.94 26.35 -24.36
N TRP A 318 23.04 25.49 -23.89
CA TRP A 318 23.39 24.33 -23.08
C TRP A 318 24.05 23.25 -23.95
N LEU A 319 25.25 22.80 -23.57
CA LEU A 319 25.90 21.61 -24.12
C LEU A 319 25.77 20.46 -23.10
N GLY A 320 24.85 19.51 -23.35
CA GLY A 320 24.58 18.36 -22.48
C GLY A 320 23.09 18.05 -22.32
N THR A 321 22.71 17.21 -21.36
CA THR A 321 21.32 17.15 -20.86
C THR A 321 21.02 18.48 -20.20
N GLY A 322 20.51 19.43 -20.97
CA GLY A 322 20.10 20.74 -20.47
C GLY A 322 19.06 20.62 -19.33
N PRO A 323 18.74 21.74 -18.67
CA PRO A 323 17.76 21.78 -17.59
C PRO A 323 16.48 21.04 -17.97
N GLY A 324 16.11 20.06 -17.13
CA GLY A 324 15.03 19.12 -17.38
C GLY A 324 15.45 17.77 -17.95
N GLY A 325 16.73 17.40 -17.84
CA GLY A 325 17.12 15.99 -17.80
C GLY A 325 16.43 15.27 -16.62
N PRO A 326 16.28 13.94 -16.64
CA PRO A 326 15.54 13.19 -15.62
C PRO A 326 16.05 13.36 -14.18
N ALA A 327 17.26 13.89 -13.99
CA ALA A 327 17.89 14.15 -12.70
C ALA A 327 17.89 15.63 -12.28
N ASP A 328 17.55 16.57 -13.18
CA ASP A 328 17.61 18.00 -12.93
C ASP A 328 16.23 18.55 -12.54
N MET A 329 15.81 18.22 -11.31
CA MET A 329 14.64 18.85 -10.70
C MET A 329 14.94 20.34 -10.44
N PRO A 330 14.13 21.29 -10.91
CA PRO A 330 14.34 22.71 -10.60
C PRO A 330 14.33 22.95 -9.09
N SER A 331 15.25 23.79 -8.58
CA SER A 331 15.44 23.99 -7.14
C SER A 331 14.15 24.39 -6.41
N PHE A 332 13.34 25.27 -7.01
CA PHE A 332 12.07 25.70 -6.40
C PHE A 332 11.04 24.57 -6.26
N VAL A 333 11.10 23.53 -7.11
CA VAL A 333 10.29 22.32 -7.00
C VAL A 333 10.91 21.37 -5.98
N ALA A 334 12.23 21.19 -6.06
CA ALA A 334 12.99 20.34 -5.14
C ALA A 334 12.79 20.75 -3.68
N ASP A 335 12.85 22.06 -3.38
CA ASP A 335 12.68 22.60 -2.02
C ASP A 335 11.29 22.29 -1.43
N ARG A 336 10.24 22.23 -2.28
CA ARG A 336 8.88 21.83 -1.86
C ARG A 336 8.76 20.33 -1.62
N LEU A 337 9.47 19.55 -2.41
CA LEU A 337 9.43 18.09 -2.37
C LEU A 337 10.37 17.50 -1.32
N ASP A 338 11.36 18.24 -0.82
CA ASP A 338 12.40 17.72 0.06
C ASP A 338 11.83 17.06 1.33
N ARG A 339 10.73 17.61 1.87
CA ARG A 339 10.02 17.04 3.03
C ARG A 339 9.37 15.67 2.78
N TYR A 340 9.12 15.33 1.52
CA TYR A 340 8.45 14.09 1.13
C TYR A 340 9.44 13.02 0.67
N ARG A 341 10.72 13.37 0.52
CA ARG A 341 11.78 12.43 0.17
C ARG A 341 11.91 11.40 1.28
N VAL A 342 12.09 10.14 0.89
CA VAL A 342 12.48 9.09 1.81
C VAL A 342 13.86 9.49 2.37
N PRO A 343 14.00 9.74 3.69
CA PRO A 343 15.31 9.98 4.26
C PRO A 343 16.13 8.73 3.97
N VAL A 344 17.27 8.92 3.32
CA VAL A 344 18.24 7.84 3.17
C VAL A 344 18.79 7.61 4.58
N ILE A 345 18.21 6.65 5.30
CA ILE A 345 18.76 6.19 6.57
C ILE A 345 20.07 5.49 6.21
N ALA A 346 21.17 6.24 6.33
CA ALA A 346 22.52 5.82 5.99
C ALA A 346 23.07 4.76 6.97
#